data_AF-A0A3B9SV63-F1
#
_entry.id   AF-A0A3B9SV63-F1
#
_cell.length_a   1.000
_cell.length_b   1.000
_cell.length_c   1.000
_cell.angle_alpha   90.00
_cell.angle_beta   90.00
_cell.angle_gamma   90.00
#
_symmetry.space_group_name_H-M   'P 1'
#
loop_
_entity.id
_entity.type
_entity.pdbx_description
1 polymer ?
#
loop_
_entity_poly.entity_id
_entity_poly.type
_entity_poly.pdbx_seq_one_letter_code
_entity_poly.pdbx_strand_id
1 'polypeptide(L)'
;MVLTGKYINNKGSKSFRKVKERVKDERNALATFCTWKGVAIKMKKFKYYSQLWRERRQKRKYLRYYEKPAADKRNFLARRFDFYSTLCLLWIITFIGLIFFFSFLSSLIFALVVTILAALTGKRLIQKKQQSLNKHRQIWLAGKKCLNAIKKQSQEEFIALIYDLFKRIPNFKEVRLNLPEENQEGKANPVIALWAVYKNHPLAIQALKTGENLIGVEYIINFVEGLKRYGFKNGILVTPAKYTPEARLMAEKYKDEYFVVLLEGTHIAELARRYQHRIYPEDNFLSQEMLLTDTSGEIKKPWSLPLKQTALGKKSKGFSYLTLGIMLFFIYLVTKKFNPYGIIYLLFAAFNLGLAIFCFFRSQDQKEPNILEEI
;
A
#
# COMPACT_ATOMS: atom_id res chain seq x y z
N MET A 1 66.35 83.08 13.44
CA MET A 1 65.07 83.05 12.70
C MET A 1 64.49 81.65 12.82
N VAL A 2 63.21 81.58 13.15
CA VAL A 2 62.42 80.41 13.59
C VAL A 2 62.30 79.36 12.48
N LEU A 3 62.46 78.06 12.78
CA LEU A 3 61.40 77.04 12.66
C LEU A 3 61.90 75.60 12.92
N THR A 4 61.06 74.91 13.66
CA THR A 4 61.11 73.55 14.21
C THR A 4 60.94 72.45 13.15
N GLY A 5 61.56 71.29 13.35
CA GLY A 5 61.29 70.07 12.59
C GLY A 5 61.56 68.79 13.40
N LYS A 6 60.54 68.32 14.13
CA LYS A 6 60.52 67.00 14.81
C LYS A 6 60.37 65.87 13.77
N TYR A 7 61.31 64.94 13.74
CA TYR A 7 61.15 63.62 13.10
C TYR A 7 60.90 62.57 14.19
N ILE A 8 59.67 62.04 14.27
CA ILE A 8 59.36 60.82 15.06
C ILE A 8 59.11 59.68 14.07
N ASN A 9 59.98 58.68 14.16
CA ASN A 9 60.04 57.51 13.28
C ASN A 9 58.94 56.49 13.66
N ASN A 10 57.86 56.43 12.89
CA ASN A 10 56.71 55.55 13.12
C ASN A 10 56.86 54.22 12.37
N LYS A 11 57.70 53.31 12.88
CA LYS A 11 57.90 51.94 12.33
C LYS A 11 57.21 50.81 13.13
N GLY A 12 56.26 51.13 14.02
CA GLY A 12 55.57 50.13 14.86
C GLY A 12 54.20 49.64 14.39
N SER A 13 53.53 50.34 13.47
CA SER A 13 52.08 50.14 13.24
C SER A 13 51.71 49.06 12.20
N LYS A 14 52.63 48.67 11.30
CA LYS A 14 52.31 47.73 10.20
C LYS A 14 52.37 46.23 10.60
N SER A 15 53.01 45.88 11.72
CA SER A 15 53.12 44.49 12.17
C SER A 15 51.83 43.98 12.85
N PHE A 16 51.16 44.83 13.65
CA PHE A 16 49.95 44.44 14.38
C PHE A 16 48.70 44.25 13.52
N ARG A 17 48.57 44.93 12.36
CA ARG A 17 47.44 44.69 11.43
C ARG A 17 47.51 43.31 10.77
N LYS A 18 48.70 42.86 10.38
CA LYS A 18 48.90 41.55 9.73
C LYS A 18 48.63 40.36 10.66
N VAL A 19 48.89 40.52 11.95
CA VAL A 19 48.57 39.48 12.95
C VAL A 19 47.07 39.43 13.25
N LYS A 20 46.38 40.59 13.30
CA LYS A 20 44.93 40.64 13.53
C LYS A 20 44.11 40.06 12.39
N GLU A 21 44.56 40.19 11.14
CA GLU A 21 43.90 39.58 9.98
C GLU A 21 44.06 38.05 9.97
N ARG A 22 45.25 37.50 10.26
CA ARG A 22 45.44 36.03 10.35
C ARG A 22 44.59 35.37 11.43
N VAL A 23 44.46 35.99 12.60
CA VAL A 23 43.64 35.44 13.70
C VAL A 23 42.15 35.49 13.36
N LYS A 24 41.70 36.43 12.52
CA LYS A 24 40.31 36.52 12.06
C LYS A 24 39.99 35.45 11.03
N ASP A 25 40.93 35.15 10.13
CA ASP A 25 40.78 34.08 9.12
C ASP A 25 40.79 32.69 9.75
N GLU A 26 41.63 32.43 10.76
CA GLU A 26 41.63 31.14 11.48
C GLU A 26 40.34 30.92 12.29
N ARG A 27 39.78 31.98 12.91
CA ARG A 27 38.49 31.86 13.62
C ARG A 27 37.33 31.61 12.66
N ASN A 28 37.34 32.22 11.47
CA ASN A 28 36.32 31.97 10.44
C ASN A 28 36.43 30.56 9.84
N ALA A 29 37.65 30.04 9.67
CA ALA A 29 37.89 28.67 9.21
C ALA A 29 37.44 27.62 10.24
N LEU A 30 37.68 27.86 11.54
CA LEU A 30 37.22 26.97 12.61
C LEU A 30 35.69 27.01 12.78
N ALA A 31 35.05 28.17 12.60
CA ALA A 31 33.59 28.30 12.63
C ALA A 31 32.91 27.58 11.44
N THR A 32 33.52 27.64 10.24
CA THR A 32 33.05 26.86 9.08
C THR A 32 33.30 25.36 9.28
N PHE A 33 34.41 24.94 9.90
CA PHE A 33 34.66 23.51 10.14
C PHE A 33 33.70 22.89 11.18
N CYS A 34 33.34 23.64 12.23
CA CYS A 34 32.36 23.22 13.23
C CYS A 34 30.93 23.11 12.66
N THR A 35 30.55 23.98 11.73
CA THR A 35 29.22 23.91 11.07
C THR A 35 29.11 22.71 10.13
N TRP A 36 30.17 22.36 9.40
CA TRP A 36 30.20 21.17 8.54
C TRP A 36 30.16 19.83 9.32
N LYS A 37 30.86 19.74 10.47
CA LYS A 37 30.74 18.56 11.36
C LYS A 37 29.32 18.38 11.90
N GLY A 38 28.64 19.47 12.25
CA GLY A 38 27.24 19.44 12.71
C GLY A 38 26.26 18.94 11.62
N VAL A 39 26.44 19.37 10.37
CA VAL A 39 25.62 18.93 9.22
C VAL A 39 25.84 17.44 8.92
N ALA A 40 27.08 16.95 8.97
CA ALA A 40 27.39 15.55 8.74
C ALA A 40 26.75 14.61 9.81
N ILE A 41 26.73 15.03 11.08
CA ILE A 41 26.08 14.28 12.17
C ILE A 41 24.56 14.26 11.97
N LYS A 42 23.95 15.38 11.58
CA LYS A 42 22.51 15.46 11.26
C LYS A 42 22.15 14.56 10.07
N MET A 43 22.97 14.49 9.02
CA MET A 43 22.75 13.59 7.88
C MET A 43 22.85 12.10 8.24
N LYS A 44 23.78 11.71 9.11
CA LYS A 44 23.88 10.31 9.59
C LYS A 44 22.64 9.91 10.39
N LYS A 45 22.17 10.77 11.30
CA LYS A 45 20.92 10.55 12.04
C LYS A 45 19.72 10.45 11.09
N PHE A 46 19.63 11.34 10.09
CA PHE A 46 18.54 11.29 9.10
C PHE A 46 18.55 9.98 8.29
N LYS A 47 19.72 9.51 7.83
CA LYS A 47 19.82 8.21 7.13
C LYS A 47 19.33 7.06 8.02
N TYR A 48 19.75 7.02 9.28
CA TYR A 48 19.31 6.01 10.26
C TYR A 48 17.80 6.04 10.49
N TYR A 49 17.22 7.23 10.74
CA TYR A 49 15.76 7.37 10.88
C TYR A 49 15.01 6.99 9.59
N SER A 50 15.56 7.30 8.41
CA SER A 50 14.96 6.92 7.13
C SER A 50 14.99 5.39 6.89
N GLN A 51 16.00 4.69 7.42
CA GLN A 51 16.10 3.23 7.38
C GLN A 51 15.10 2.60 8.34
N LEU A 52 15.07 3.04 9.60
CA LEU A 52 14.07 2.58 10.59
C LEU A 52 12.64 2.82 10.10
N TRP A 53 12.38 3.97 9.48
CA TRP A 53 11.06 4.27 8.93
C TRP A 53 10.71 3.37 7.74
N ARG A 54 11.67 3.07 6.86
CA ARG A 54 11.51 2.08 5.79
C ARG A 54 11.24 0.68 6.36
N GLU A 55 11.97 0.26 7.39
CA GLU A 55 11.76 -1.03 8.06
C GLU A 55 10.38 -1.13 8.72
N ARG A 56 9.93 -0.08 9.43
CA ARG A 56 8.59 -0.03 10.01
C ARG A 56 7.50 -0.09 8.94
N ARG A 57 7.68 0.65 7.83
CA ARG A 57 6.77 0.56 6.68
C ARG A 57 6.78 -0.83 6.06
N GLN A 58 7.94 -1.46 5.91
CA GLN A 58 8.04 -2.82 5.37
C GLN A 58 7.39 -3.86 6.29
N LYS A 59 7.65 -3.82 7.61
CA LYS A 59 7.01 -4.71 8.60
C LYS A 59 5.48 -4.58 8.57
N ARG A 60 4.94 -3.35 8.56
CA ARG A 60 3.49 -3.14 8.39
C ARG A 60 2.98 -3.56 7.01
N LYS A 61 3.79 -3.39 5.96
CA LYS A 61 3.41 -3.79 4.58
C LYS A 61 3.19 -5.30 4.49
N TYR A 62 3.96 -6.12 5.22
CA TYR A 62 3.80 -7.57 5.19
C TYR A 62 2.52 -8.06 5.87
N LEU A 63 2.20 -7.52 7.05
CA LEU A 63 0.93 -7.78 7.72
C LEU A 63 -0.27 -7.32 6.89
N ARG A 64 -0.12 -6.20 6.16
CA ARG A 64 -1.14 -5.69 5.23
C ARG A 64 -1.42 -6.63 4.06
N TYR A 65 -0.50 -7.52 3.69
CA TYR A 65 -0.78 -8.51 2.62
C TYR A 65 -1.85 -9.53 3.02
N TYR A 66 -2.13 -9.69 4.31
CA TYR A 66 -3.23 -10.54 4.77
C TYR A 66 -4.56 -9.80 4.87
N GLU A 67 -4.58 -8.48 4.66
CA GLU A 67 -5.80 -7.73 4.35
C GLU A 67 -6.20 -7.97 2.90
N LYS A 68 -7.51 -8.15 2.68
CA LYS A 68 -8.06 -8.34 1.34
C LYS A 68 -7.65 -7.15 0.46
N PRO A 69 -6.95 -7.37 -0.68
CA PRO A 69 -6.62 -6.29 -1.59
C PRO A 69 -7.91 -5.59 -2.04
N ALA A 70 -7.88 -4.27 -2.13
CA ALA A 70 -8.98 -3.52 -2.72
C ALA A 70 -9.16 -4.00 -4.16
N ALA A 71 -10.27 -4.66 -4.44
CA ALA A 71 -10.61 -5.09 -5.78
C ALA A 71 -10.93 -3.84 -6.61
N ASP A 72 -10.16 -3.61 -7.67
CA ASP A 72 -10.51 -2.60 -8.65
C ASP A 72 -11.73 -3.09 -9.41
N LYS A 73 -12.90 -2.52 -9.13
CA LYS A 73 -14.16 -2.88 -9.80
C LYS A 73 -14.20 -2.39 -11.25
N ARG A 74 -13.20 -1.63 -11.72
CA ARG A 74 -13.19 -1.06 -13.07
C ARG A 74 -12.84 -2.12 -14.10
N ASN A 75 -13.70 -2.21 -15.12
CA ASN A 75 -13.47 -3.04 -16.29
C ASN A 75 -12.15 -2.67 -16.99
N PHE A 76 -11.57 -3.65 -17.68
CA PHE A 76 -10.37 -3.44 -18.50
C PHE A 76 -10.54 -2.30 -19.51
N LEU A 77 -11.71 -2.20 -20.14
CA LEU A 77 -12.03 -1.13 -21.09
C LEU A 77 -12.05 0.25 -20.39
N ALA A 78 -12.64 0.34 -19.20
CA ALA A 78 -12.71 1.59 -18.43
C ALA A 78 -11.31 2.07 -18.03
N ARG A 79 -10.42 1.15 -17.60
CA ARG A 79 -9.03 1.49 -17.28
C ARG A 79 -8.25 2.02 -18.49
N ARG A 80 -8.47 1.44 -19.69
CA ARG A 80 -7.88 1.95 -20.93
C ARG A 80 -8.45 3.31 -21.31
N PHE A 81 -9.76 3.49 -21.19
CA PHE A 81 -10.42 4.76 -21.47
C PHE A 81 -9.92 5.87 -20.55
N ASP A 82 -9.85 5.64 -19.24
CA ASP A 82 -9.30 6.59 -18.27
C ASP A 82 -7.86 7.00 -18.63
N PHE A 83 -7.03 6.04 -19.03
CA PHE A 83 -5.65 6.29 -19.43
C PHE A 83 -5.56 7.15 -20.70
N TYR A 84 -6.25 6.77 -21.77
CA TYR A 84 -6.23 7.54 -23.02
C TYR A 84 -6.91 8.90 -22.90
N SER A 85 -7.99 9.00 -22.12
CA SER A 85 -8.67 10.26 -21.82
C SER A 85 -7.73 11.21 -21.07
N THR A 86 -7.02 10.72 -20.05
CA THR A 86 -6.01 11.51 -19.32
C THR A 86 -4.87 11.95 -20.25
N LEU A 87 -4.43 11.07 -21.14
CA LEU A 87 -3.37 11.37 -22.11
C LEU A 87 -3.81 12.43 -23.13
N CYS A 88 -5.06 12.36 -23.59
CA CYS A 88 -5.66 13.33 -24.49
C CYS A 88 -5.80 14.70 -23.81
N LEU A 89 -6.31 14.74 -22.57
CA LEU A 89 -6.39 15.98 -21.79
C LEU A 89 -5.00 16.60 -21.56
N LEU A 90 -4.01 15.78 -21.23
CA LEU A 90 -2.62 16.24 -21.10
C LEU A 90 -2.10 16.84 -22.41
N TRP A 91 -2.35 16.19 -23.55
CA TRP A 91 -1.96 16.70 -24.86
C TRP A 91 -2.62 18.05 -25.17
N ILE A 92 -3.94 18.19 -24.92
CA ILE A 92 -4.66 19.45 -25.14
C ILE A 92 -4.10 20.57 -24.25
N ILE A 93 -3.91 20.30 -22.96
CA ILE A 93 -3.40 21.30 -22.00
C ILE A 93 -1.97 21.73 -22.36
N THR A 94 -1.10 20.76 -22.69
CA THR A 94 0.28 21.06 -23.09
C THR A 94 0.33 21.82 -24.41
N PHE A 95 -0.49 21.46 -25.39
CA PHE A 95 -0.59 22.17 -26.66
C PHE A 95 -1.06 23.61 -26.51
N ILE A 96 -2.15 23.84 -25.75
CA ILE A 96 -2.66 25.18 -25.44
C ILE A 96 -1.58 26.02 -24.74
N GLY A 97 -0.89 25.43 -23.75
CA GLY A 97 0.20 26.11 -23.05
C GLY A 97 1.37 26.49 -23.96
N LEU A 98 1.75 25.62 -24.89
CA LEU A 98 2.87 25.85 -25.81
C LEU A 98 2.56 26.87 -26.91
N ILE A 99 1.30 26.98 -27.34
CA ILE A 99 0.87 27.98 -28.34
C ILE A 99 1.20 29.42 -27.91
N PHE A 100 1.24 29.71 -26.61
CA PHE A 100 1.61 31.03 -26.10
C PHE A 100 3.10 31.36 -26.30
N PHE A 101 3.96 30.37 -26.52
CA PHE A 101 5.41 30.53 -26.61
C PHE A 101 6.00 30.16 -27.97
N PHE A 102 5.34 29.27 -28.73
CA PHE A 102 5.88 28.70 -29.97
C PHE A 102 4.86 28.78 -31.12
N SER A 103 5.36 28.67 -32.37
CA SER A 103 4.49 28.57 -33.56
C SER A 103 3.59 27.34 -33.50
N PHE A 104 2.43 27.39 -34.18
CA PHE A 104 1.43 26.32 -34.15
C PHE A 104 2.02 24.92 -34.44
N LEU A 105 2.83 24.80 -35.50
CA LEU A 105 3.44 23.54 -35.91
C LEU A 105 4.44 23.03 -34.85
N SER A 106 5.27 23.94 -34.30
CA SER A 106 6.24 23.60 -33.25
C SER A 106 5.53 23.15 -31.99
N SER A 107 4.49 23.88 -31.56
CA SER A 107 3.65 23.55 -30.40
C SER A 107 3.01 22.17 -30.54
N LEU A 108 2.53 21.82 -31.73
CA LEU A 108 1.93 20.51 -32.01
C LEU A 108 2.96 19.38 -31.89
N ILE A 109 4.15 19.55 -32.46
CA ILE A 109 5.25 18.57 -32.38
C ILE A 109 5.70 18.40 -30.92
N PHE A 110 5.95 19.50 -30.20
CA PHE A 110 6.37 19.44 -28.80
C PHE A 110 5.31 18.81 -27.90
N ALA A 111 4.03 19.17 -28.07
CA ALA A 111 2.94 18.55 -27.33
C ALA A 111 2.90 17.02 -27.58
N LEU A 112 3.03 16.58 -28.83
CA LEU A 112 3.10 15.15 -29.16
C LEU A 112 4.29 14.45 -28.48
N VAL A 113 5.48 15.04 -28.52
CA VAL A 113 6.68 14.48 -27.86
C VAL A 113 6.46 14.32 -26.35
N VAL A 114 5.93 15.37 -25.70
CA VAL A 114 5.61 15.33 -24.25
C VAL A 114 4.58 14.24 -23.95
N THR A 115 3.55 14.12 -24.77
CA THR A 115 2.50 13.10 -24.61
C THR A 115 3.05 11.68 -24.81
N ILE A 116 3.94 11.45 -25.78
CA ILE A 116 4.59 10.14 -25.99
C ILE A 116 5.42 9.76 -24.76
N LEU A 117 6.21 10.69 -24.22
CA LEU A 117 6.99 10.47 -23.00
C LEU A 117 6.08 10.16 -21.79
N ALA A 118 4.97 10.89 -21.66
CA ALA A 118 3.97 10.64 -20.62
C ALA A 118 3.31 9.25 -20.79
N ALA A 119 3.02 8.83 -22.02
CA ALA A 119 2.43 7.51 -22.29
C ALA A 119 3.39 6.36 -21.90
N LEU A 120 4.67 6.48 -22.25
CA LEU A 120 5.70 5.48 -21.91
C LEU A 120 5.91 5.37 -20.40
N THR A 121 6.00 6.50 -19.69
CA THR A 121 6.15 6.52 -18.24
C THR A 121 4.90 6.01 -17.54
N GLY A 122 3.71 6.44 -17.98
CA GLY A 122 2.41 5.98 -17.50
C GLY A 122 2.25 4.46 -17.64
N LYS A 123 2.59 3.88 -18.80
CA LYS A 123 2.55 2.43 -19.04
C LYS A 123 3.43 1.68 -18.03
N ARG A 124 4.68 2.14 -17.80
CA ARG A 124 5.59 1.52 -16.83
C ARG A 124 5.06 1.60 -15.40
N LEU A 125 4.48 2.74 -15.01
CA LEU A 125 3.90 2.91 -13.68
C LEU A 125 2.69 2.00 -13.46
N ILE A 126 1.80 1.90 -14.46
CA ILE A 126 0.64 0.99 -14.41
C ILE A 126 1.10 -0.47 -14.31
N GLN A 127 2.09 -0.88 -15.10
CA GLN A 127 2.65 -2.23 -15.03
C GLN A 127 3.25 -2.54 -13.66
N LYS A 128 4.04 -1.63 -13.09
CA LYS A 128 4.60 -1.80 -11.73
C LYS A 128 3.50 -1.89 -10.67
N LYS A 129 2.47 -1.05 -10.78
CA LYS A 129 1.31 -1.09 -9.87
C LYS A 129 0.57 -2.41 -9.99
N GLN A 130 0.33 -2.89 -11.21
CA GLN A 130 -0.34 -4.16 -11.46
C GLN A 130 0.48 -5.34 -10.92
N GLN A 131 1.80 -5.37 -11.16
CA GLN A 131 2.69 -6.39 -10.59
C GLN A 131 2.65 -6.39 -9.07
N SER A 132 2.65 -5.21 -8.43
CA SER A 132 2.54 -5.10 -6.98
C SER A 132 1.19 -5.60 -6.46
N LEU A 133 0.09 -5.29 -7.15
CA LEU A 133 -1.25 -5.76 -6.80
C LEU A 133 -1.39 -7.28 -6.98
N ASN A 134 -0.85 -7.80 -8.08
CA ASN A 134 -0.82 -9.24 -8.34
C ASN A 134 -0.05 -9.93 -7.20
N LYS A 135 1.18 -9.49 -6.89
CA LYS A 135 1.96 -10.00 -5.74
C LYS A 135 1.21 -9.94 -4.42
N HIS A 136 0.54 -8.82 -4.13
CA HIS A 136 -0.32 -8.68 -2.94
C HIS A 136 -1.39 -9.76 -2.91
N ARG A 137 -2.09 -9.95 -4.03
CA ARG A 137 -3.14 -10.94 -4.18
C ARG A 137 -2.61 -12.36 -4.02
N GLN A 138 -1.43 -12.68 -4.57
CA GLN A 138 -0.83 -14.01 -4.41
C GLN A 138 -0.57 -14.31 -2.93
N ILE A 139 0.10 -13.39 -2.22
CA ILE A 139 0.42 -13.53 -0.79
C ILE A 139 -0.87 -13.63 0.04
N TRP A 140 -1.90 -12.84 -0.31
CA TRP A 140 -3.19 -12.88 0.36
C TRP A 140 -3.90 -14.23 0.18
N LEU A 141 -3.96 -14.76 -1.05
CA LEU A 141 -4.56 -16.07 -1.34
C LEU A 141 -3.80 -17.20 -0.65
N ALA A 142 -2.48 -17.17 -0.72
CA ALA A 142 -1.60 -18.12 -0.04
C ALA A 142 -1.82 -18.11 1.47
N GLY A 143 -1.88 -16.91 2.05
CA GLY A 143 -2.18 -16.71 3.46
C GLY A 143 -3.55 -17.24 3.85
N LYS A 144 -4.58 -16.97 3.04
CA LYS A 144 -5.93 -17.48 3.26
C LYS A 144 -5.98 -19.01 3.22
N LYS A 145 -5.28 -19.64 2.27
CA LYS A 145 -5.15 -21.10 2.17
C LYS A 145 -4.44 -21.69 3.37
N CYS A 146 -3.29 -21.12 3.75
CA CYS A 146 -2.53 -21.52 4.93
C CYS A 146 -3.40 -21.44 6.19
N LEU A 147 -4.12 -20.33 6.40
CA LEU A 147 -5.03 -20.16 7.52
C LEU A 147 -6.17 -21.18 7.52
N ASN A 148 -6.75 -21.46 6.34
CA ASN A 148 -7.78 -22.47 6.21
C ASN A 148 -7.24 -23.88 6.51
N ALA A 149 -6.01 -24.19 6.12
CA ALA A 149 -5.36 -25.45 6.47
C ALA A 149 -5.16 -25.57 7.99
N ILE A 150 -4.62 -24.53 8.64
CA ILE A 150 -4.46 -24.47 10.11
C ILE A 150 -5.81 -24.66 10.82
N LYS A 151 -6.88 -24.02 10.31
CA LYS A 151 -8.23 -24.17 10.88
C LYS A 151 -8.79 -25.58 10.76
N LYS A 152 -8.36 -26.39 9.79
CA LYS A 152 -8.83 -27.78 9.61
C LYS A 152 -8.09 -28.81 10.47
N GLN A 153 -6.90 -28.48 10.98
CA GLN A 153 -6.06 -29.41 11.74
C GLN A 153 -6.67 -29.82 13.10
N SER A 154 -6.18 -30.87 13.76
CA SER A 154 -6.50 -31.10 15.18
C SER A 154 -5.71 -30.15 16.10
N GLN A 155 -6.00 -30.12 17.41
CA GLN A 155 -5.21 -29.36 18.39
C GLN A 155 -3.76 -29.89 18.47
N GLU A 156 -3.58 -31.20 18.39
CA GLU A 156 -2.26 -31.85 18.40
C GLU A 156 -1.45 -31.53 17.14
N GLU A 157 -2.08 -31.63 15.97
CA GLU A 157 -1.47 -31.23 14.69
C GLU A 157 -1.08 -29.75 14.69
N PHE A 158 -1.89 -28.90 15.33
CA PHE A 158 -1.57 -27.48 15.47
C PHE A 158 -0.35 -27.27 16.38
N ILE A 159 -0.26 -27.97 17.51
CA ILE A 159 0.93 -27.93 18.39
C ILE A 159 2.18 -28.39 17.63
N ALA A 160 2.07 -29.50 16.88
CA ALA A 160 3.17 -30.03 16.07
C ALA A 160 3.62 -29.03 14.99
N LEU A 161 2.68 -28.36 14.33
CA LEU A 161 2.98 -27.29 13.39
C LEU A 161 3.71 -26.11 14.05
N ILE A 162 3.27 -25.68 15.23
CA ILE A 162 3.93 -24.59 15.97
C ILE A 162 5.35 -25.02 16.38
N TYR A 163 5.52 -26.24 16.88
CA TYR A 163 6.83 -26.82 17.17
C TYR A 163 7.77 -26.74 15.96
N ASP A 164 7.33 -27.24 14.80
CA ASP A 164 8.11 -27.27 13.57
C ASP A 164 8.45 -25.86 13.08
N LEU A 165 7.53 -24.90 13.22
CA LEU A 165 7.79 -23.50 12.88
C LEU A 165 8.87 -22.92 13.78
N PHE A 166 8.73 -23.01 15.11
CA PHE A 166 9.69 -22.43 16.05
C PHE A 166 11.08 -23.06 15.95
N LYS A 167 11.17 -24.36 15.63
CA LYS A 167 12.44 -25.05 15.37
C LYS A 167 13.20 -24.47 14.15
N ARG A 168 12.50 -23.91 13.17
CA ARG A 168 13.10 -23.27 11.98
C ARG A 168 13.50 -21.81 12.22
N ILE A 169 13.02 -21.18 13.30
CA ILE A 169 13.31 -19.77 13.58
C ILE A 169 14.74 -19.64 14.13
N PRO A 170 15.61 -18.80 13.52
CA PRO A 170 16.93 -18.56 14.07
C PRO A 170 16.82 -17.95 15.47
N ASN A 171 17.73 -18.33 16.35
CA ASN A 171 17.83 -17.93 17.77
C ASN A 171 16.89 -18.66 18.74
N PHE A 172 15.97 -19.52 18.26
CA PHE A 172 15.30 -20.48 19.14
C PHE A 172 16.20 -21.71 19.31
N LYS A 173 16.47 -22.08 20.55
CA LYS A 173 17.22 -23.27 20.97
C LYS A 173 16.32 -24.14 21.84
N GLU A 174 16.62 -25.44 21.90
CA GLU A 174 15.99 -26.39 22.83
C GLU A 174 14.45 -26.36 22.83
N VAL A 175 13.83 -26.32 21.64
CA VAL A 175 12.39 -26.42 21.54
C VAL A 175 11.98 -27.85 21.93
N ARG A 176 11.25 -28.00 23.05
CA ARG A 176 10.74 -29.28 23.57
C ARG A 176 9.22 -29.26 23.67
N LEU A 177 8.60 -30.38 23.33
CA LEU A 177 7.18 -30.63 23.54
C LEU A 177 6.95 -30.98 25.01
N ASN A 178 6.01 -30.29 25.65
CA ASN A 178 5.56 -30.61 26.99
C ASN A 178 4.26 -31.41 26.85
N LEU A 179 4.40 -32.68 26.48
CA LEU A 179 3.26 -33.60 26.40
C LEU A 179 2.80 -33.92 27.83
N PRO A 180 1.49 -34.01 28.08
CA PRO A 180 1.02 -34.52 29.37
C PRO A 180 1.58 -35.92 29.57
N GLU A 181 2.23 -36.15 30.70
CA GLU A 181 2.68 -37.50 31.06
C GLU A 181 1.46 -38.42 31.15
N GLU A 182 1.55 -39.58 30.50
CA GLU A 182 0.49 -40.58 30.26
C GLU A 182 -0.19 -41.08 31.56
N ASN A 183 0.40 -40.79 32.73
CA ASN A 183 -0.04 -41.29 34.04
C ASN A 183 -0.87 -40.29 34.87
N GLN A 184 -1.35 -39.17 34.31
CA GLN A 184 -2.21 -38.22 35.02
C GLN A 184 -3.60 -38.11 34.36
N GLU A 185 -4.32 -39.23 34.35
CA GLU A 185 -5.75 -39.27 34.05
C GLU A 185 -6.50 -38.22 34.87
N GLY A 186 -7.11 -37.24 34.19
CA GLY A 186 -7.99 -36.24 34.81
C GLY A 186 -7.43 -34.82 34.93
N LYS A 187 -6.18 -34.54 34.56
CA LYS A 187 -5.71 -33.13 34.47
C LYS A 187 -5.96 -32.54 33.08
N ALA A 188 -6.71 -31.44 33.09
CA ALA A 188 -6.95 -30.58 31.93
C ALA A 188 -5.65 -30.33 31.15
N ASN A 189 -5.77 -30.31 29.81
CA ASN A 189 -4.69 -30.06 28.84
C ASN A 189 -3.62 -29.09 29.39
N PRO A 190 -2.32 -29.42 29.27
CA PRO A 190 -1.27 -28.60 29.85
C PRO A 190 -1.38 -27.17 29.32
N VAL A 191 -1.44 -26.21 30.25
CA VAL A 191 -1.54 -24.78 29.92
C VAL A 191 -0.32 -24.33 29.09
N ILE A 192 0.82 -25.00 29.21
CA ILE A 192 2.02 -24.76 28.42
C ILE A 192 2.31 -25.99 27.56
N ALA A 193 2.19 -25.85 26.23
CA ALA A 193 2.38 -26.94 25.28
C ALA A 193 3.85 -27.15 24.89
N LEU A 194 4.65 -26.08 24.95
CA LEU A 194 5.98 -26.03 24.37
C LEU A 194 6.91 -25.21 25.27
N TRP A 195 8.15 -25.67 25.40
CA TRP A 195 9.24 -24.93 26.05
C TRP A 195 10.33 -24.63 25.03
N ALA A 196 10.92 -23.44 25.10
CA ALA A 196 12.05 -23.07 24.25
C ALA A 196 12.97 -22.06 24.94
N VAL A 197 14.18 -21.90 24.39
CA VAL A 197 15.14 -20.87 24.81
C VAL A 197 15.37 -19.91 23.65
N TYR A 198 14.98 -18.65 23.78
CA TYR A 198 15.22 -17.62 22.77
C TYR A 198 16.29 -16.66 23.26
N LYS A 199 17.43 -16.61 22.54
CA LYS A 199 18.59 -15.76 22.92
C LYS A 199 19.00 -15.93 24.41
N ASN A 200 19.08 -17.16 24.88
CA ASN A 200 19.40 -17.53 26.27
C ASN A 200 18.33 -17.17 27.32
N HIS A 201 17.13 -16.76 26.89
CA HIS A 201 16.00 -16.56 27.79
C HIS A 201 15.00 -17.73 27.66
N PRO A 202 14.68 -18.44 28.77
CA PRO A 202 13.65 -19.46 28.74
C PRO A 202 12.29 -18.80 28.49
N LEU A 203 11.49 -19.44 27.64
CA LEU A 203 10.15 -19.00 27.32
C LEU A 203 9.20 -20.19 27.20
N ALA A 204 7.96 -19.95 27.59
CA ALA A 204 6.86 -20.88 27.44
C ALA A 204 6.04 -20.51 26.21
N ILE A 205 5.62 -21.50 25.43
CA ILE A 205 4.74 -21.31 24.29
C ILE A 205 3.46 -22.11 24.54
N GLN A 206 2.32 -21.43 24.54
CA GLN A 206 1.00 -22.06 24.55
C GLN A 206 0.41 -21.94 23.15
N ALA A 207 0.14 -23.09 22.51
CA ALA A 207 -0.59 -23.14 21.26
C ALA A 207 -2.05 -23.53 21.56
N LEU A 208 -2.97 -22.60 21.36
CA LEU A 208 -4.39 -22.78 21.65
C LEU A 208 -5.21 -22.68 20.38
N LYS A 209 -5.90 -23.77 20.05
CA LYS A 209 -6.97 -23.76 19.04
C LYS A 209 -8.32 -23.72 19.74
N THR A 210 -9.07 -22.66 19.50
CA THR A 210 -10.48 -22.54 19.88
C THR A 210 -11.37 -22.69 18.64
N GLY A 211 -12.61 -23.12 18.84
CA GLY A 211 -13.66 -23.01 17.81
C GLY A 211 -14.15 -21.58 17.60
N GLU A 212 -13.82 -20.68 18.53
CA GLU A 212 -14.20 -19.26 18.48
C GLU A 212 -13.31 -18.47 17.50
N ASN A 213 -13.85 -17.41 16.92
CA ASN A 213 -13.06 -16.54 16.05
C ASN A 213 -12.27 -15.47 16.82
N LEU A 214 -12.62 -15.24 18.08
CA LEU A 214 -12.06 -14.20 18.94
C LEU A 214 -11.57 -14.81 20.26
N ILE A 215 -10.43 -14.33 20.75
CA ILE A 215 -9.85 -14.72 22.05
C ILE A 215 -9.99 -13.55 23.01
N GLY A 216 -10.70 -13.79 24.12
CA GLY A 216 -10.94 -12.82 25.18
C GLY A 216 -9.83 -12.76 26.23
N VAL A 217 -10.15 -12.08 27.33
CA VAL A 217 -9.23 -11.74 28.43
C VAL A 217 -8.91 -12.96 29.28
N GLU A 218 -9.88 -13.85 29.45
CA GLU A 218 -9.81 -15.09 30.22
C GLU A 218 -8.62 -15.97 29.80
N TYR A 219 -8.35 -16.08 28.50
CA TYR A 219 -7.22 -16.85 27.99
C TYR A 219 -5.87 -16.23 28.35
N ILE A 220 -5.79 -14.89 28.44
CA ILE A 220 -4.56 -14.20 28.83
C ILE A 220 -4.29 -14.41 30.32
N ILE A 221 -5.33 -14.30 31.16
CA ILE A 221 -5.22 -14.54 32.61
C ILE A 221 -4.75 -15.98 32.87
N ASN A 222 -5.43 -16.96 32.26
CA ASN A 222 -5.08 -18.38 32.39
C ASN A 222 -3.64 -18.65 31.91
N PHE A 223 -3.20 -18.01 30.83
CA PHE A 223 -1.84 -18.16 30.34
C PHE A 223 -0.81 -17.58 31.33
N VAL A 224 -1.05 -16.39 31.87
CA VAL A 224 -0.14 -15.75 32.85
C VAL A 224 -0.09 -16.54 34.16
N GLU A 225 -1.21 -17.07 34.63
CA GLU A 225 -1.23 -17.99 35.77
C GLU A 225 -0.42 -19.26 35.50
N GLY A 226 -0.51 -19.79 34.28
CA GLY A 226 0.37 -20.84 33.80
C GLY A 226 1.85 -20.46 33.89
N LEU A 227 2.23 -19.30 33.33
CA LEU A 227 3.62 -18.81 33.41
C LEU A 227 4.11 -18.73 34.85
N LYS A 228 3.29 -18.19 35.77
CA LYS A 228 3.59 -18.10 37.20
C LYS A 228 3.80 -19.47 37.83
N ARG A 229 2.91 -20.44 37.55
CA ARG A 229 2.97 -21.80 38.10
C ARG A 229 4.24 -22.54 37.66
N TYR A 230 4.68 -22.34 36.41
CA TYR A 230 5.85 -23.01 35.85
C TYR A 230 7.15 -22.17 35.94
N GLY A 231 7.11 -21.00 36.61
CA GLY A 231 8.30 -20.18 36.85
C GLY A 231 8.85 -19.44 35.61
N PHE A 232 8.03 -19.24 34.57
CA PHE A 232 8.43 -18.51 33.37
C PHE A 232 8.10 -17.02 33.47
N LYS A 233 9.05 -16.17 33.03
CA LYS A 233 8.81 -14.72 32.86
C LYS A 233 8.42 -14.32 31.44
N ASN A 234 8.75 -15.15 30.45
CA ASN A 234 8.50 -14.87 29.03
C ASN A 234 7.54 -15.91 28.46
N GLY A 235 6.51 -15.47 27.75
CA GLY A 235 5.49 -16.33 27.19
C GLY A 235 5.08 -15.93 25.78
N ILE A 236 4.79 -16.91 24.93
CA ILE A 236 4.15 -16.69 23.64
C ILE A 236 2.82 -17.45 23.62
N LEU A 237 1.72 -16.72 23.51
CA LEU A 237 0.40 -17.30 23.29
C LEU A 237 0.12 -17.30 21.79
N VAL A 238 -0.14 -18.48 21.23
CA VAL A 238 -0.30 -18.69 19.79
C VAL A 238 -1.69 -19.23 19.51
N THR A 239 -2.43 -18.58 18.62
CA THR A 239 -3.79 -18.99 18.27
C THR A 239 -4.10 -18.69 16.79
N PRO A 240 -4.89 -19.54 16.11
CA PRO A 240 -5.37 -19.22 14.76
C PRO A 240 -6.46 -18.12 14.76
N ALA A 241 -7.07 -17.84 15.91
CA ALA A 241 -8.08 -16.80 16.09
C ALA A 241 -7.45 -15.39 16.21
N LYS A 242 -8.30 -14.36 16.33
CA LYS A 242 -7.85 -12.98 16.58
C LYS A 242 -8.03 -12.64 18.05
N TYR A 243 -7.14 -11.85 18.63
CA TYR A 243 -7.33 -11.34 19.99
C TYR A 243 -8.28 -10.15 19.99
N THR A 244 -9.15 -10.06 21.00
CA THR A 244 -9.94 -8.85 21.22
C THR A 244 -9.05 -7.68 21.67
N PRO A 245 -9.47 -6.42 21.45
CA PRO A 245 -8.73 -5.26 21.96
C PRO A 245 -8.48 -5.34 23.47
N GLU A 246 -9.44 -5.84 24.23
CA GLU A 246 -9.37 -5.99 25.69
C GLU A 246 -8.30 -7.02 26.09
N ALA A 247 -8.23 -8.15 25.38
CA ALA A 247 -7.19 -9.16 25.61
C ALA A 247 -5.78 -8.60 25.36
N ARG A 248 -5.62 -7.75 24.34
CA ARG A 248 -4.34 -7.08 24.05
C ARG A 248 -3.97 -6.07 25.14
N LEU A 249 -4.94 -5.27 25.61
CA LEU A 249 -4.74 -4.34 26.72
C LEU A 249 -4.36 -5.08 28.01
N MET A 250 -4.97 -6.25 28.25
CA MET A 250 -4.64 -7.07 29.41
C MET A 250 -3.20 -7.61 29.32
N ALA A 251 -2.77 -8.10 28.16
CA ALA A 251 -1.39 -8.55 27.97
C ALA A 251 -0.38 -7.41 28.16
N GLU A 252 -0.73 -6.18 27.78
CA GLU A 252 0.10 -5.00 28.01
C GLU A 252 0.17 -4.60 29.48
N LYS A 253 -0.92 -4.78 30.24
CA LYS A 253 -0.96 -4.55 31.70
C LYS A 253 0.01 -5.46 32.46
N TYR A 254 0.20 -6.70 32.01
CA TYR A 254 1.13 -7.64 32.63
C TYR A 254 2.60 -7.45 32.25
N LYS A 255 2.91 -6.53 31.33
CA LYS A 255 4.25 -6.38 30.73
C LYS A 255 5.36 -6.08 31.74
N ASP A 256 5.03 -5.46 32.87
CA ASP A 256 5.98 -5.13 33.92
C ASP A 256 6.46 -6.37 34.70
N GLU A 257 5.61 -7.40 34.81
CA GLU A 257 5.93 -8.66 35.51
C GLU A 257 6.25 -9.81 34.54
N TYR A 258 5.51 -9.91 33.43
CA TYR A 258 5.59 -10.98 32.44
C TYR A 258 5.64 -10.43 31.01
N PHE A 259 6.61 -10.90 30.23
CA PHE A 259 6.69 -10.56 28.82
C PHE A 259 5.85 -11.52 27.97
N VAL A 260 4.59 -11.15 27.73
CA VAL A 260 3.64 -11.94 26.94
C VAL A 260 3.56 -11.43 25.50
N VAL A 261 3.83 -12.32 24.53
CA VAL A 261 3.68 -12.05 23.11
C VAL A 261 2.47 -12.80 22.57
N LEU A 262 1.58 -12.08 21.88
CA LEU A 262 0.38 -12.62 21.27
C LEU A 262 0.61 -12.89 19.78
N LEU A 263 0.42 -14.13 19.33
CA LEU A 263 0.57 -14.54 17.93
C LEU A 263 -0.76 -15.06 17.36
N GLU A 264 -1.39 -14.21 16.56
CA GLU A 264 -2.59 -14.55 15.79
C GLU A 264 -2.29 -15.39 14.53
N GLY A 265 -3.33 -15.96 13.92
CA GLY A 265 -3.23 -16.75 12.71
C GLY A 265 -2.46 -16.05 11.58
N THR A 266 -2.62 -14.74 11.40
CA THR A 266 -1.89 -13.97 10.36
C THR A 266 -0.38 -13.99 10.59
N HIS A 267 0.06 -13.92 11.86
CA HIS A 267 1.46 -14.04 12.22
C HIS A 267 1.97 -15.46 11.98
N ILE A 268 1.18 -16.48 12.28
CA ILE A 268 1.53 -17.88 11.99
C ILE A 268 1.72 -18.09 10.48
N ALA A 269 0.80 -17.57 9.66
CA ALA A 269 0.92 -17.62 8.21
C ALA A 269 2.14 -16.84 7.68
N GLU A 270 2.51 -15.73 8.32
CA GLU A 270 3.73 -14.98 7.98
C GLU A 270 5.00 -15.73 8.37
N LEU A 271 5.03 -16.39 9.54
CA LEU A 271 6.12 -17.25 9.97
C LEU A 271 6.28 -18.43 9.01
N ALA A 272 5.18 -19.11 8.67
CA ALA A 272 5.17 -20.20 7.70
C ALA A 272 5.74 -19.76 6.34
N ARG A 273 5.35 -18.58 5.84
CA ARG A 273 5.90 -18.00 4.61
C ARG A 273 7.41 -17.71 4.74
N ARG A 274 7.81 -17.03 5.81
CA ARG A 274 9.20 -16.57 6.00
C ARG A 274 10.18 -17.75 6.14
N TYR A 275 9.75 -18.83 6.78
CA TYR A 275 10.57 -20.02 7.00
C TYR A 275 10.22 -21.19 6.06
N GLN A 276 9.52 -20.89 4.95
CA GLN A 276 9.17 -21.83 3.88
C GLN A 276 8.62 -23.16 4.42
N HIS A 277 7.65 -23.06 5.33
CA HIS A 277 7.01 -24.24 5.90
C HIS A 277 6.05 -24.86 4.89
N ARG A 278 5.95 -26.19 4.88
CA ARG A 278 5.16 -26.98 3.91
C ARG A 278 3.67 -26.61 3.87
N ILE A 279 3.14 -26.06 4.97
CA ILE A 279 1.75 -25.61 5.02
C ILE A 279 1.48 -24.35 4.19
N TYR A 280 2.53 -23.56 3.90
CA TYR A 280 2.40 -22.38 3.06
C TYR A 280 2.50 -22.80 1.59
N PRO A 281 1.48 -22.53 0.76
CA PRO A 281 1.47 -22.99 -0.63
C PRO A 281 2.58 -22.34 -1.45
N GLU A 282 3.16 -23.11 -2.36
CA GLU A 282 4.18 -22.62 -3.30
C GLU A 282 3.60 -21.68 -4.36
N ASP A 283 4.44 -20.77 -4.87
CA ASP A 283 4.05 -19.70 -5.81
C ASP A 283 3.47 -20.25 -7.14
N ASN A 284 3.91 -21.45 -7.57
CA ASN A 284 3.46 -22.09 -8.80
C ASN A 284 1.99 -22.51 -8.73
N PHE A 285 1.55 -23.09 -7.61
CA PHE A 285 0.17 -23.56 -7.42
C PHE A 285 -0.83 -22.41 -7.37
N LEU A 286 -0.43 -21.27 -6.82
CA LEU A 286 -1.27 -20.09 -6.67
C LEU A 286 -1.52 -19.40 -8.00
N SER A 287 -0.56 -19.44 -8.92
CA SER A 287 -0.67 -18.81 -10.24
C SER A 287 -1.77 -19.45 -11.08
N GLN A 288 -1.89 -20.78 -11.03
CA GLN A 288 -2.96 -21.51 -11.73
C GLN A 288 -4.34 -21.23 -11.12
N GLU A 289 -4.44 -21.18 -9.80
CA GLU A 289 -5.71 -20.88 -9.14
C GLU A 289 -6.14 -19.42 -9.31
N MET A 290 -5.19 -18.47 -9.41
CA MET A 290 -5.52 -17.09 -9.78
C MET A 290 -6.16 -17.00 -11.16
N LEU A 291 -5.67 -17.78 -12.13
CA LEU A 291 -6.31 -17.88 -13.45
C LEU A 291 -7.75 -18.40 -13.32
N LEU A 292 -7.95 -19.47 -12.53
CA LEU A 292 -9.26 -20.08 -12.32
C LEU A 292 -10.24 -19.17 -11.56
N THR A 293 -9.78 -18.47 -10.53
CA THR A 293 -10.61 -17.55 -9.74
C THR A 293 -10.92 -16.24 -10.46
N ASP A 294 -10.02 -15.76 -11.33
CA ASP A 294 -10.34 -14.65 -12.24
C ASP A 294 -11.39 -15.06 -13.28
N THR A 295 -11.32 -16.28 -13.82
CA THR A 295 -12.39 -16.78 -14.70
C THR A 295 -13.70 -17.03 -13.95
N SER A 296 -13.72 -17.65 -12.77
CA SER A 296 -15.00 -17.96 -12.09
C SER A 296 -15.67 -16.77 -11.40
N GLY A 297 -14.89 -15.76 -10.97
CA GLY A 297 -15.42 -14.56 -10.30
C GLY A 297 -15.90 -13.47 -11.26
N GLU A 298 -15.28 -13.34 -12.44
CA GLU A 298 -15.63 -12.32 -13.44
C GLU A 298 -16.57 -12.85 -14.55
N ILE A 299 -16.64 -14.15 -14.82
CA ILE A 299 -17.47 -14.70 -15.92
C ILE A 299 -18.94 -14.92 -15.53
N LYS A 300 -19.30 -14.91 -14.23
CA LYS A 300 -20.72 -14.93 -13.81
C LYS A 300 -21.45 -13.58 -13.94
N LYS A 301 -20.85 -12.59 -14.61
CA LYS A 301 -21.63 -11.51 -15.21
C LYS A 301 -21.44 -11.59 -16.72
N PRO A 302 -22.48 -11.98 -17.48
CA PRO A 302 -22.38 -12.05 -18.91
C PRO A 302 -21.86 -10.70 -19.42
N TRP A 303 -20.91 -10.77 -20.34
CA TRP A 303 -20.30 -9.65 -21.06
C TRP A 303 -21.30 -8.86 -21.93
N SER A 304 -22.59 -8.95 -21.65
CA SER A 304 -23.67 -8.19 -22.24
C SER A 304 -24.30 -7.26 -21.18
N LEU A 305 -23.87 -5.99 -21.24
CA LEU A 305 -24.63 -4.79 -20.82
C LEU A 305 -24.74 -4.53 -19.29
N PRO A 306 -24.00 -3.52 -18.79
CA PRO A 306 -24.72 -2.42 -18.15
C PRO A 306 -24.22 -1.02 -18.56
N LEU A 307 -23.01 -0.86 -19.10
CA LEU A 307 -22.57 0.47 -19.57
C LEU A 307 -23.40 0.97 -20.76
N LYS A 308 -23.77 0.07 -21.69
CA LYS A 308 -24.64 0.39 -22.84
C LYS A 308 -26.11 0.64 -22.44
N GLN A 309 -26.61 0.05 -21.34
CA GLN A 309 -28.01 0.21 -20.90
C GLN A 309 -28.20 1.34 -19.88
N THR A 310 -27.27 1.56 -18.95
CA THR A 310 -27.43 2.59 -17.90
C THR A 310 -26.94 3.97 -18.32
N ALA A 311 -25.96 4.06 -19.23
CA ALA A 311 -25.44 5.35 -19.70
C ALA A 311 -26.23 5.93 -20.89
N LEU A 312 -26.72 5.08 -21.80
CA LEU A 312 -27.28 5.47 -23.11
C LEU A 312 -28.75 5.03 -23.33
N GLY A 313 -29.37 4.33 -22.38
CA GLY A 313 -30.74 3.80 -22.53
C GLY A 313 -31.87 4.74 -22.08
N LYS A 314 -31.57 5.84 -21.37
CA LYS A 314 -32.61 6.76 -20.89
C LYS A 314 -32.90 7.87 -21.91
N LYS A 315 -34.17 7.98 -22.37
CA LYS A 315 -34.65 9.07 -23.26
C LYS A 315 -34.23 10.46 -22.80
N SER A 316 -34.22 10.69 -21.47
CA SER A 316 -33.85 11.99 -20.90
C SER A 316 -32.41 12.42 -21.22
N LYS A 317 -31.47 11.47 -21.35
CA LYS A 317 -30.08 11.78 -21.74
C LYS A 317 -29.94 12.07 -23.23
N GLY A 318 -30.76 11.44 -24.08
CA GLY A 318 -30.83 11.75 -25.51
C GLY A 318 -31.18 13.21 -25.76
N PHE A 319 -32.15 13.74 -25.01
CA PHE A 319 -32.48 15.17 -25.04
C PHE A 319 -31.32 16.04 -24.56
N SER A 320 -30.60 15.66 -23.50
CA SER A 320 -29.42 16.42 -23.06
C SER A 320 -28.34 16.50 -24.15
N TYR A 321 -28.04 15.40 -24.84
CA TYR A 321 -27.07 15.41 -25.95
C TYR A 321 -27.58 16.22 -27.15
N LEU A 322 -28.88 16.17 -27.45
CA LEU A 322 -29.50 16.97 -28.51
C LEU A 322 -29.37 18.47 -28.23
N THR A 323 -29.78 18.91 -27.03
CA THR A 323 -29.71 20.32 -26.63
C THR A 323 -28.27 20.81 -26.63
N LEU A 324 -27.33 20.03 -26.12
CA LEU A 324 -25.90 20.38 -26.08
C LEU A 324 -25.30 20.43 -27.50
N GLY A 325 -25.70 19.51 -28.39
CA GLY A 325 -25.33 19.53 -29.81
C GLY A 325 -25.83 20.76 -30.55
N ILE A 326 -27.11 21.14 -30.37
CA ILE A 326 -27.70 22.35 -30.97
C ILE A 326 -27.04 23.61 -30.43
N MET A 327 -26.80 23.68 -29.11
CA MET A 327 -26.11 24.82 -28.49
C MET A 327 -24.70 25.01 -29.06
N LEU A 328 -23.92 23.92 -29.16
CA LEU A 328 -22.58 23.96 -29.75
C LEU A 328 -22.60 24.34 -31.24
N PHE A 329 -23.60 23.88 -31.98
CA PHE A 329 -23.79 24.27 -33.37
C PHE A 329 -24.09 25.77 -33.49
N PHE A 330 -24.92 26.32 -32.60
CA PHE A 330 -25.21 27.76 -32.58
C PHE A 330 -23.97 28.58 -32.23
N ILE A 331 -23.19 28.13 -31.25
CA ILE A 331 -21.88 28.73 -30.90
C ILE A 331 -20.95 28.70 -32.12
N TYR A 332 -20.92 27.59 -32.88
CA TYR A 332 -20.18 27.54 -34.14
C TYR A 332 -20.65 28.59 -35.14
N LEU A 333 -21.96 28.76 -35.36
CA LEU A 333 -22.48 29.76 -36.31
C LEU A 333 -22.06 31.19 -35.95
N VAL A 334 -22.08 31.52 -34.66
CA VAL A 334 -21.66 32.84 -34.17
C VAL A 334 -20.14 33.02 -34.28
N THR A 335 -19.36 31.98 -33.99
CA THR A 335 -17.89 32.05 -33.94
C THR A 335 -17.19 31.84 -35.29
N LYS A 336 -17.85 31.20 -36.27
CA LYS A 336 -17.27 30.86 -37.59
C LYS A 336 -16.72 32.08 -38.33
N LYS A 337 -17.33 33.26 -38.17
CA LYS A 337 -16.89 34.50 -38.82
C LYS A 337 -15.64 35.12 -38.19
N PHE A 338 -15.38 34.82 -36.92
CA PHE A 338 -14.36 35.51 -36.12
C PHE A 338 -13.19 34.61 -35.76
N ASN A 339 -13.33 33.29 -35.85
CA ASN A 339 -12.31 32.38 -35.30
C ASN A 339 -12.26 31.01 -36.00
N PRO A 340 -11.07 30.55 -36.49
CA PRO A 340 -10.90 29.19 -37.02
C PRO A 340 -11.18 28.08 -36.00
N TYR A 341 -11.18 28.39 -34.68
CA TYR A 341 -11.57 27.43 -33.64
C TYR A 341 -13.07 27.05 -33.69
N GLY A 342 -13.90 27.73 -34.50
CA GLY A 342 -15.28 27.34 -34.77
C GLY A 342 -15.42 25.87 -35.19
N ILE A 343 -14.44 25.32 -35.91
CA ILE A 343 -14.44 23.92 -36.38
C ILE A 343 -14.47 22.92 -35.22
N ILE A 344 -13.86 23.25 -34.07
CA ILE A 344 -13.87 22.38 -32.88
C ILE A 344 -15.30 22.29 -32.33
N TYR A 345 -16.01 23.41 -32.24
CA TYR A 345 -17.41 23.43 -31.82
C TYR A 345 -18.30 22.63 -32.78
N LEU A 346 -18.04 22.70 -34.08
CA LEU A 346 -18.75 21.91 -35.08
C LEU A 346 -18.51 20.40 -34.91
N LEU A 347 -17.28 19.97 -34.65
CA LEU A 347 -16.97 18.55 -34.38
C LEU A 347 -17.68 18.03 -33.12
N PHE A 348 -17.66 18.81 -32.03
CA PHE A 348 -18.38 18.43 -30.82
C PHE A 348 -19.90 18.47 -31.01
N ALA A 349 -20.42 19.40 -31.80
CA ALA A 349 -21.85 19.44 -32.15
C ALA A 349 -22.26 18.17 -32.92
N ALA A 350 -21.50 17.80 -33.96
CA ALA A 350 -21.76 16.59 -34.75
C ALA A 350 -21.67 15.32 -33.88
N PHE A 351 -20.68 15.23 -33.00
CA PHE A 351 -20.55 14.11 -32.07
C PHE A 351 -21.73 13.99 -31.10
N ASN A 352 -22.16 15.11 -30.49
CA ASN A 352 -23.31 15.12 -29.57
C ASN A 352 -24.63 14.82 -30.30
N LEU A 353 -24.82 15.33 -31.52
CA LEU A 353 -25.98 15.00 -32.35
C LEU A 353 -26.00 13.50 -32.74
N GLY A 354 -24.86 12.94 -33.11
CA GLY A 354 -24.72 11.50 -33.37
C GLY A 354 -25.08 10.65 -32.13
N LEU A 355 -24.63 11.06 -30.94
CA LEU A 355 -25.00 10.42 -29.68
C LEU A 355 -26.50 10.56 -29.36
N ALA A 356 -27.11 11.70 -29.68
CA ALA A 356 -28.56 11.92 -29.50
C ALA A 356 -29.37 10.98 -30.40
N ILE A 357 -29.03 10.94 -31.69
CA ILE A 357 -29.65 10.04 -32.68
C ILE A 357 -29.51 8.58 -32.24
N PHE A 358 -28.30 8.17 -31.84
CA PHE A 358 -28.04 6.83 -31.32
C PHE A 358 -28.87 6.49 -30.08
N CYS A 359 -29.03 7.44 -29.14
CA CYS A 359 -29.90 7.28 -27.96
C CYS A 359 -31.38 7.12 -28.35
N PHE A 360 -31.86 7.88 -29.35
CA PHE A 360 -33.26 7.81 -29.78
C PHE A 360 -33.59 6.51 -30.53
N PHE A 361 -32.73 6.06 -31.44
CA PHE A 361 -32.89 4.77 -32.12
C PHE A 361 -32.95 3.62 -31.11
N ARG A 362 -32.03 3.61 -30.14
CA ARG A 362 -32.02 2.57 -29.10
C ARG A 362 -33.18 2.64 -28.13
N SER A 363 -33.76 3.81 -27.92
CA SER A 363 -34.91 3.94 -27.03
C SER A 363 -36.21 3.43 -27.66
N GLN A 364 -36.29 3.31 -28.99
CA GLN A 364 -37.43 2.71 -29.67
C GLN A 364 -37.45 1.18 -29.48
N ASP A 365 -36.27 0.55 -29.36
CA ASP A 365 -36.13 -0.89 -29.08
C ASP A 365 -36.53 -1.29 -27.65
N GLN A 366 -36.77 -0.32 -26.75
CA GLN A 366 -37.21 -0.54 -25.37
C GLN A 366 -38.70 -0.23 -25.15
N LYS A 367 -39.57 -0.52 -26.13
CA LYS A 367 -41.01 -0.54 -25.86
C LYS A 367 -41.28 -1.55 -24.73
N GLU A 368 -41.77 -1.05 -23.61
CA GLU A 368 -42.18 -1.83 -22.46
C GLU A 368 -43.20 -2.90 -22.90
N PRO A 369 -43.13 -4.16 -22.41
CA PRO A 369 -44.25 -5.06 -22.54
C PRO A 369 -45.45 -4.40 -21.84
N ASN A 370 -46.56 -4.21 -22.55
CA ASN A 370 -47.80 -3.70 -21.99
C ASN A 370 -48.27 -4.64 -20.86
N ILE A 371 -48.06 -4.25 -19.60
CA ILE A 371 -48.61 -4.95 -18.42
C ILE A 371 -50.04 -4.42 -18.14
N LEU A 372 -50.86 -4.25 -19.18
CA LEU A 372 -52.25 -3.80 -19.05
C LEU A 372 -53.23 -4.64 -19.89
N GLU A 373 -52.96 -5.94 -20.03
CA GLU A 373 -53.94 -6.92 -20.54
C GLU A 373 -54.32 -8.03 -19.52
N GLU A 374 -53.86 -7.93 -18.26
CA GLU A 374 -54.39 -8.75 -17.16
C GLU A 374 -54.76 -7.85 -15.97
N ILE A 375 -55.93 -7.21 -16.06
CA ILE A 375 -56.78 -6.85 -14.92
C ILE A 375 -58.18 -7.38 -15.22
#